data_AF-A0A8T3LNL1-F1
#
_entry.id   AF-A0A8T3LNL1-F1
#
_cell.length_a   1.000
_cell.length_b   1.000
_cell.length_c   1.000
_cell.angle_alpha   90.00
_cell.angle_beta   90.00
_cell.angle_gamma   90.00
#
_symmetry.space_group_name_H-M   'P 1'
#
loop_
_entity.id
_entity.type
_entity.pdbx_description
1 polymer ?
#
loop_
_entity_poly.entity_id
_entity_poly.type
_entity_poly.pdbx_seq_one_letter_code
_entity_poly.pdbx_strand_id
1 'polypeptide(L)'
;AEEGIRTNCTLIFTANQGLLAAKAGASLLSPFIGRLDDINQDGMEVIRELVTIVELHGIETEVLAASIRHPRHITDAALAGSHVATLPFKVLQQMVRHPLTDKGIKIFRDDWDKAREAIAEKDGGGGAATSGSSSTNGRGKAAKELLSGKVKSKPGR
;
A
#
# COMPACT_ATOMS: atom_id res chain seq x y z
N ALA A 1 -19.39 -26.43 4.30
CA ALA A 1 -19.65 -25.79 5.61
C ALA A 1 -19.82 -26.80 6.74
N GLU A 2 -20.35 -28.00 6.47
CA GLU A 2 -20.70 -29.01 7.49
C GLU A 2 -19.53 -29.42 8.41
N GLU A 3 -18.29 -29.43 7.90
CA GLU A 3 -17.09 -29.77 8.69
C GLU A 3 -16.47 -28.58 9.47
N GLY A 4 -17.06 -27.37 9.38
CA GLY A 4 -16.54 -26.18 10.08
C GLY A 4 -15.24 -25.59 9.51
N ILE A 5 -14.75 -26.10 8.38
CA ILE A 5 -13.55 -25.60 7.71
C ILE A 5 -13.90 -24.35 6.90
N ARG A 6 -13.20 -23.23 7.18
CA ARG A 6 -13.34 -22.00 6.39
C ARG A 6 -12.80 -22.20 4.98
N THR A 7 -13.54 -21.75 3.98
CA THR A 7 -13.20 -21.92 2.57
C THR A 7 -13.17 -20.59 1.83
N ASN A 8 -12.23 -20.47 0.89
CA ASN A 8 -12.15 -19.35 -0.04
C ASN A 8 -12.49 -19.83 -1.45
N CYS A 9 -13.61 -19.39 -2.00
CA CYS A 9 -13.97 -19.66 -3.39
C CYS A 9 -13.28 -18.63 -4.30
N THR A 10 -12.38 -19.12 -5.15
CA THR A 10 -11.55 -18.30 -6.04
C THR A 10 -12.00 -18.40 -7.50
N LEU A 11 -11.38 -17.62 -8.40
CA LEU A 11 -11.72 -17.55 -9.83
C LEU A 11 -13.18 -17.18 -10.08
N ILE A 12 -13.72 -16.24 -9.31
CA ILE A 12 -15.04 -15.66 -9.53
C ILE A 12 -14.90 -14.50 -10.53
N PHE A 13 -15.76 -14.50 -11.54
CA PHE A 13 -15.79 -13.51 -12.61
C PHE A 13 -17.18 -12.89 -12.83
N THR A 14 -18.21 -13.41 -12.18
CA THR A 14 -19.59 -12.88 -12.24
C THR A 14 -20.28 -12.97 -10.88
N ALA A 15 -21.28 -12.11 -10.65
CA ALA A 15 -22.09 -12.17 -9.43
C ALA A 15 -22.78 -13.53 -9.24
N ASN A 16 -23.26 -14.16 -10.31
CA ASN A 16 -23.91 -15.46 -10.24
C ASN A 16 -22.98 -16.56 -9.69
N GLN A 17 -21.71 -16.57 -10.08
CA GLN A 17 -20.72 -17.50 -9.55
C GLN A 17 -20.50 -17.27 -8.04
N GLY A 18 -20.37 -16.01 -7.62
CA GLY A 18 -20.20 -15.68 -6.21
C GLY A 18 -21.44 -15.99 -5.38
N LEU A 19 -22.65 -15.76 -5.89
CA LEU A 19 -23.89 -16.12 -5.21
C LEU A 19 -23.99 -17.64 -4.99
N LEU A 20 -23.67 -18.46 -6.00
CA LEU A 20 -23.66 -19.91 -5.85
C LEU A 20 -22.63 -20.37 -4.80
N ALA A 21 -21.43 -19.79 -4.82
CA ALA A 21 -20.39 -20.09 -3.82
C ALA A 21 -20.80 -19.68 -2.40
N ALA A 22 -21.41 -18.51 -2.25
CA ALA A 22 -21.97 -18.03 -0.98
C ALA A 22 -23.06 -18.97 -0.45
N LYS A 23 -23.99 -19.41 -1.32
CA LYS A 23 -25.04 -20.38 -0.97
C LYS A 23 -24.50 -21.77 -0.64
N ALA A 24 -23.35 -22.15 -1.19
CA ALA A 24 -22.63 -23.36 -0.81
C ALA A 24 -21.89 -23.24 0.55
N GLY A 25 -21.93 -22.07 1.18
CA GLY A 25 -21.32 -21.81 2.48
C GLY A 25 -19.82 -21.47 2.40
N ALA A 26 -19.38 -20.82 1.32
CA ALA A 26 -18.04 -20.25 1.25
C ALA A 26 -17.85 -19.15 2.31
N SER A 27 -16.70 -19.12 2.98
CA SER A 27 -16.38 -18.04 3.92
C SER A 27 -15.93 -16.77 3.19
N LEU A 28 -15.24 -16.94 2.06
CA LEU A 28 -14.72 -15.84 1.24
C LEU A 28 -15.08 -16.06 -0.23
N LEU A 29 -15.41 -14.96 -0.92
CA LEU A 29 -15.52 -14.88 -2.37
C LEU A 29 -14.36 -14.06 -2.91
N SER A 30 -13.54 -14.64 -3.79
CA SER A 30 -12.42 -13.94 -4.43
C SER A 30 -12.71 -13.65 -5.92
N PRO A 31 -13.42 -12.56 -6.26
CA PRO A 31 -13.54 -12.09 -7.64
C PRO A 31 -12.22 -11.53 -8.19
N PHE A 32 -11.88 -11.88 -9.43
CA PHE A 32 -10.61 -11.54 -10.08
C PHE A 32 -10.75 -10.30 -10.97
N ILE A 33 -10.90 -9.13 -10.36
CA ILE A 33 -11.26 -7.89 -11.06
C ILE A 33 -10.24 -7.50 -12.13
N GLY A 34 -8.94 -7.59 -11.83
CA GLY A 34 -7.91 -7.20 -12.78
C GLY A 34 -7.75 -8.12 -13.98
N ARG A 35 -8.39 -9.29 -14.00
CA ARG A 35 -8.47 -10.13 -15.20
C ARG A 35 -9.69 -9.79 -16.06
N LEU A 36 -10.75 -9.23 -15.46
CA LEU A 36 -11.88 -8.67 -16.19
C LEU A 36 -11.45 -7.39 -16.91
N ASP A 37 -10.68 -6.54 -16.21
CA ASP A 37 -10.14 -5.32 -16.82
C ASP A 37 -9.23 -5.63 -18.03
N ASP A 38 -8.43 -6.70 -17.95
CA ASP A 38 -7.54 -7.15 -19.05
C ASP A 38 -8.33 -7.50 -20.34
N ILE A 39 -9.64 -7.76 -20.22
CA ILE A 39 -10.55 -8.05 -21.35
C ILE A 39 -11.58 -6.93 -21.59
N ASN A 40 -11.31 -5.72 -21.09
CA ASN A 40 -12.16 -4.52 -21.21
C ASN A 40 -13.55 -4.65 -20.57
N GLN A 41 -13.66 -5.40 -19.47
CA GLN A 41 -14.84 -5.39 -18.61
C GLN A 41 -14.54 -4.65 -17.32
N ASP A 42 -15.51 -3.93 -16.76
CA ASP A 42 -15.35 -3.27 -15.46
C ASP A 42 -15.34 -4.33 -14.35
N GLY A 43 -14.15 -4.73 -13.89
CA GLY A 43 -14.03 -5.72 -12.82
C GLY A 43 -14.65 -5.29 -11.50
N MET A 44 -14.77 -3.98 -11.25
CA MET A 44 -15.36 -3.43 -10.02
C MET A 44 -16.88 -3.58 -9.97
N GLU A 45 -17.54 -3.84 -11.09
CA GLU A 45 -18.97 -4.18 -11.13
C GLU A 45 -19.26 -5.42 -10.29
N VAL A 46 -18.47 -6.49 -10.47
CA VAL A 46 -18.65 -7.76 -9.74
C VAL A 46 -18.49 -7.58 -8.22
N ILE A 47 -17.59 -6.71 -7.78
CA ILE A 47 -17.42 -6.41 -6.34
C ILE A 47 -18.69 -5.75 -5.80
N ARG A 48 -19.19 -4.69 -6.48
CA ARG A 48 -20.37 -3.95 -6.05
C ARG A 48 -21.61 -4.85 -5.98
N GLU A 49 -21.79 -5.68 -6.99
CA GLU A 49 -22.89 -6.65 -7.02
C GLU A 49 -22.79 -7.66 -5.87
N LEU A 50 -21.61 -8.28 -5.67
CA LEU A 50 -21.44 -9.30 -4.64
C LEU A 50 -21.60 -8.74 -3.22
N VAL A 51 -21.03 -7.56 -2.94
CA VAL A 51 -21.22 -6.89 -1.64
C VAL A 51 -22.70 -6.62 -1.40
N THR A 52 -23.39 -6.04 -2.39
CA THR A 52 -24.84 -5.78 -2.31
C THR A 52 -25.62 -7.07 -2.06
N ILE A 53 -25.30 -8.15 -2.76
CA ILE A 53 -25.98 -9.44 -2.62
C ILE A 53 -25.79 -10.03 -1.22
N VAL A 54 -24.55 -10.08 -0.69
CA VAL A 54 -24.30 -10.68 0.62
C VAL A 54 -24.96 -9.86 1.73
N GLU A 55 -24.92 -8.54 1.64
CA GLU A 55 -25.57 -7.63 2.60
C GLU A 55 -27.09 -7.74 2.54
N LEU A 56 -27.69 -7.65 1.34
CA LEU A 56 -29.15 -7.70 1.15
C LEU A 56 -29.76 -9.00 1.67
N HIS A 57 -29.03 -10.12 1.53
CA HIS A 57 -29.50 -11.43 1.96
C HIS A 57 -29.00 -11.85 3.34
N GLY A 58 -28.24 -11.00 4.04
CA GLY A 58 -27.66 -11.33 5.35
C GLY A 58 -26.78 -12.57 5.32
N ILE A 59 -26.03 -12.77 4.23
CA ILE A 59 -25.12 -13.92 4.09
C ILE A 59 -23.80 -13.57 4.78
N GLU A 60 -23.34 -14.42 5.71
CA GLU A 60 -22.10 -14.23 6.47
C GLU A 60 -20.80 -14.45 5.65
N THR A 61 -20.88 -14.39 4.32
CA THR A 61 -19.74 -14.56 3.43
C THR A 61 -19.07 -13.21 3.17
N GLU A 62 -17.74 -13.17 3.29
CA GLU A 62 -16.95 -11.97 3.06
C GLU A 62 -16.51 -11.87 1.59
N VAL A 63 -16.61 -10.66 1.01
CA VAL A 63 -16.08 -10.37 -0.34
C VAL A 63 -14.60 -9.95 -0.24
N LEU A 64 -13.74 -10.65 -0.96
CA LEU A 64 -12.29 -10.44 -1.03
C LEU A 64 -11.89 -9.97 -2.43
N ALA A 65 -11.63 -8.67 -2.60
CA ALA A 65 -11.14 -8.14 -3.87
C ALA A 65 -9.77 -8.75 -4.23
N ALA A 66 -9.74 -9.56 -5.30
CA ALA A 66 -8.55 -10.26 -5.77
C ALA A 66 -8.14 -9.82 -7.17
N SER A 67 -6.94 -10.24 -7.60
CA SER A 67 -6.34 -9.80 -8.87
C SER A 67 -6.16 -8.28 -8.98
N ILE A 68 -5.80 -7.62 -7.87
CA ILE A 68 -5.49 -6.19 -7.82
C ILE A 68 -4.28 -5.86 -8.72
N ARG A 69 -4.40 -4.84 -9.58
CA ARG A 69 -3.35 -4.40 -10.52
C ARG A 69 -2.66 -3.11 -10.10
N HIS A 70 -3.39 -2.19 -9.47
CA HIS A 70 -2.90 -0.85 -9.12
C HIS A 70 -3.64 -0.28 -7.90
N PRO A 71 -3.10 0.78 -7.25
CA PRO A 71 -3.68 1.35 -6.03
C PRO A 71 -5.15 1.75 -6.17
N ARG A 72 -5.56 2.20 -7.37
CA ARG A 72 -6.94 2.61 -7.60
C ARG A 72 -7.97 1.48 -7.38
N HIS A 73 -7.64 0.22 -7.70
CA HIS A 73 -8.53 -0.92 -7.39
C HIS A 73 -8.76 -1.07 -5.89
N ILE A 74 -7.77 -0.76 -5.06
CA ILE A 74 -7.92 -0.86 -3.60
C ILE A 74 -8.88 0.21 -3.11
N THR A 75 -8.71 1.45 -3.57
CA THR A 75 -9.62 2.54 -3.23
C THR A 75 -11.05 2.23 -3.66
N ASP A 76 -11.24 1.78 -4.91
CA ASP A 76 -12.57 1.48 -5.43
C ASP A 76 -13.20 0.26 -4.75
N ALA A 77 -12.42 -0.78 -4.42
CA ALA A 77 -12.90 -1.92 -3.64
C ALA A 77 -13.33 -1.54 -2.23
N ALA A 78 -12.56 -0.68 -1.55
CA ALA A 78 -12.92 -0.17 -0.23
C ALA A 78 -14.22 0.66 -0.29
N LEU A 79 -14.36 1.54 -1.29
CA LEU A 79 -15.58 2.34 -1.51
C LEU A 79 -16.80 1.47 -1.86
N ALA A 80 -16.58 0.34 -2.53
CA ALA A 80 -17.63 -0.62 -2.88
C ALA A 80 -18.02 -1.55 -1.72
N GLY A 81 -17.41 -1.43 -0.54
CA GLY A 81 -17.71 -2.26 0.63
C GLY A 81 -17.05 -3.64 0.63
N SER A 82 -15.99 -3.84 -0.15
CA SER A 82 -15.21 -5.09 -0.09
C SER A 82 -14.63 -5.27 1.32
N HIS A 83 -14.83 -6.46 1.90
CA HIS A 83 -14.45 -6.78 3.28
C HIS A 83 -12.93 -6.98 3.41
N VAL A 84 -12.34 -7.59 2.39
CA VAL A 84 -10.91 -7.92 2.32
C VAL A 84 -10.39 -7.52 0.94
N ALA A 85 -9.09 -7.25 0.83
CA ALA A 85 -8.39 -7.15 -0.44
C ALA A 85 -7.06 -7.90 -0.37
N THR A 86 -6.70 -8.61 -1.44
CA THR A 86 -5.37 -9.20 -1.61
C THR A 86 -4.64 -8.51 -2.75
N LEU A 87 -3.40 -8.09 -2.50
CA LEU A 87 -2.65 -7.23 -3.41
C LEU A 87 -1.18 -7.63 -3.53
N PRO A 88 -0.56 -7.44 -4.71
CA PRO A 88 0.88 -7.58 -4.87
C PRO A 88 1.65 -6.58 -4.01
N PHE A 89 2.82 -6.98 -3.49
CA PHE A 89 3.66 -6.12 -2.65
C PHE A 89 4.01 -4.77 -3.31
N LYS A 90 4.21 -4.76 -4.64
CA LYS A 90 4.45 -3.53 -5.40
C LYS A 90 3.31 -2.51 -5.27
N VAL A 91 2.06 -2.98 -5.30
CA VAL A 91 0.88 -2.10 -5.17
C VAL A 91 0.83 -1.53 -3.75
N LEU A 92 1.10 -2.34 -2.73
CA LEU A 92 1.18 -1.87 -1.35
C LEU A 92 2.23 -0.76 -1.18
N GLN A 93 3.42 -0.92 -1.77
CA GLN A 93 4.47 0.12 -1.74
C GLN A 93 4.06 1.41 -2.47
N GLN A 94 3.23 1.31 -3.50
CA GLN A 94 2.71 2.49 -4.21
C GLN A 94 1.67 3.24 -3.38
N MET A 95 0.82 2.52 -2.62
CA MET A 95 -0.24 3.13 -1.80
C MET A 95 0.29 4.06 -0.71
N VAL A 96 1.47 3.77 -0.15
CA VAL A 96 2.06 4.58 0.94
C VAL A 96 2.86 5.80 0.46
N ARG A 97 2.92 6.04 -0.86
CA ARG A 97 3.72 7.12 -1.44
C ARG A 97 2.84 8.17 -2.09
N HIS A 98 3.16 9.45 -1.86
CA HIS A 98 2.53 10.55 -2.56
C HIS A 98 3.52 11.73 -2.70
N PRO A 99 3.70 12.32 -3.90
CA PRO A 99 4.73 13.33 -4.14
C PRO A 99 4.54 14.61 -3.29
N LEU A 100 3.29 14.97 -2.96
CA LEU A 100 3.03 16.10 -2.07
C LEU A 100 3.37 15.79 -0.61
N THR A 101 3.29 14.53 -0.19
CA THR A 101 3.72 14.11 1.15
C THR A 101 5.23 14.24 1.27
N ASP A 102 5.97 13.75 0.28
CA ASP A 102 7.44 13.88 0.25
C ASP A 102 7.88 15.35 0.25
N LYS A 103 7.20 16.18 -0.56
CA LYS A 103 7.44 17.63 -0.59
C LYS A 103 7.14 18.28 0.75
N GLY A 104 6.01 17.92 1.38
CA GLY A 104 5.62 18.42 2.69
C GLY A 104 6.63 18.09 3.78
N ILE A 105 7.07 16.82 3.85
CA ILE A 105 8.10 16.37 4.80
C ILE A 105 9.38 17.18 4.63
N LYS A 106 9.80 17.44 3.38
CA LYS A 106 10.99 18.25 3.12
C LYS A 106 10.83 19.68 3.65
N ILE A 107 9.71 20.34 3.34
CA ILE A 107 9.44 21.71 3.80
C ILE A 107 9.44 21.78 5.32
N PHE A 108 8.71 20.87 5.98
CA PHE A 108 8.67 20.84 7.44
C PHE A 108 10.05 20.65 8.07
N ARG A 109 10.90 19.82 7.46
CA ARG A 109 12.27 19.62 7.94
C ARG A 109 13.11 20.88 7.77
N ASP A 110 13.06 21.51 6.60
CA ASP A 110 13.82 22.74 6.33
C ASP A 110 13.40 23.87 7.29
N ASP A 111 12.11 24.02 7.56
CA ASP A 111 11.61 25.05 8.46
C ASP A 111 11.94 24.77 9.93
N TRP A 112 11.95 23.49 10.32
CA TRP A 112 12.41 23.07 11.65
C TRP A 112 13.90 23.37 11.87
N ASP A 113 14.73 23.09 10.87
CA ASP A 113 16.17 23.36 10.95
C ASP A 113 16.43 24.88 11.09
N LYS A 114 15.74 25.73 10.31
CA LYS A 114 15.80 27.20 10.47
C LYS A 114 15.35 27.68 11.84
N ALA A 115 14.26 27.11 12.39
CA ALA A 115 13.76 27.50 13.70
C ALA A 115 14.78 27.18 14.81
N ARG A 116 15.44 26.03 14.71
CA ARG A 116 16.51 25.63 15.65
C ARG A 116 17.72 26.56 15.57
N GLU A 117 18.12 26.97 14.38
CA GLU A 117 19.21 27.94 14.19
C GLU A 117 18.87 29.29 14.84
N ALA A 118 17.66 29.80 14.61
CA ALA A 118 17.21 31.06 15.20
C ALA A 118 17.12 31.03 16.73
N ILE A 119 16.77 29.88 17.33
CA ILE A 119 16.79 29.69 18.79
C ILE A 119 18.24 29.69 19.29
N ALA A 120 19.13 28.95 18.64
CA ALA A 120 20.54 28.90 19.01
C ALA A 120 21.23 30.28 18.92
N GLU A 121 20.86 31.10 17.94
CA GLU A 121 21.35 32.48 17.81
C GLU A 121 20.81 33.41 18.92
N LYS A 122 19.55 33.23 19.35
CA LYS A 122 18.96 34.01 20.46
C LYS A 122 19.54 33.63 21.82
N ASP A 123 19.80 32.34 22.04
CA ASP A 123 20.41 31.84 23.29
C ASP A 123 21.93 32.11 23.32
N GLY A 124 22.56 32.34 22.16
CA GLY A 124 23.98 32.70 22.01
C GLY A 124 24.32 34.19 22.18
N GLY A 125 23.33 35.05 22.44
CA GLY A 125 23.51 36.49 22.68
C GLY A 125 24.05 36.89 24.07
N GLY A 126 24.41 35.93 24.91
CA GLY A 126 24.91 36.16 26.27
C GLY A 126 26.01 35.19 26.68
N GLY A 127 27.19 35.26 26.06
CA GLY A 127 28.37 34.55 26.54
C GLY A 127 29.41 34.29 25.45
N ALA A 128 30.51 35.05 25.50
CA ALA A 128 31.60 34.97 24.54
C ALA A 128 32.36 33.62 24.56
N ALA A 129 32.78 33.21 23.35
CA ALA A 129 33.97 32.44 22.98
C ALA A 129 34.21 31.03 23.57
N THR A 130 34.39 30.04 22.68
CA THR A 130 35.73 29.54 22.34
C THR A 130 35.71 28.60 21.13
N SER A 131 36.75 28.77 20.33
CA SER A 131 37.13 28.08 19.10
C SER A 131 37.35 26.57 19.24
N GLY A 132 37.05 25.83 18.18
CA GLY A 132 37.57 24.47 17.97
C GLY A 132 37.09 23.85 16.67
N SER A 133 37.80 24.11 15.57
CA SER A 133 37.64 23.33 14.34
C SER A 133 38.28 21.95 14.53
N SER A 134 37.57 20.88 14.20
CA SER A 134 38.20 19.65 13.71
C SER A 134 37.21 18.80 12.92
N SER A 135 37.38 18.85 11.60
CA SER A 135 37.38 17.71 10.68
C SER A 135 36.80 16.39 11.21
N THR A 136 35.68 15.94 10.63
CA THR A 136 35.57 14.55 10.15
C THR A 136 34.67 14.49 8.91
N ASN A 137 35.29 14.63 7.75
CA ASN A 137 34.74 14.22 6.47
C ASN A 137 34.86 12.69 6.38
N GLY A 138 33.79 11.93 6.67
CA GLY A 138 33.91 10.47 6.71
C GLY A 138 32.63 9.64 6.63
N ARG A 139 31.44 10.20 6.88
CA ARG A 139 30.18 9.42 6.92
C ARG A 139 29.26 9.58 5.71
N GLY A 140 29.58 10.47 4.77
CA GLY A 140 28.75 10.70 3.57
C GLY A 140 28.95 9.72 2.42
N LYS A 141 30.08 8.98 2.36
CA LYS A 141 30.41 8.14 1.21
C LYS A 141 29.76 6.75 1.26
N ALA A 142 29.59 6.18 2.44
CA ALA A 142 28.95 4.86 2.60
C ALA A 142 27.43 4.87 2.30
N ALA A 143 26.74 5.96 2.61
CA ALA A 143 25.30 6.07 2.37
C ALA A 143 24.93 6.23 0.89
N LYS A 144 25.84 6.75 0.06
CA LYS A 144 25.58 6.98 -1.37
C LYS A 144 25.80 5.74 -2.24
N GLU A 145 26.54 4.75 -1.73
CA GLU A 145 26.84 3.51 -2.47
C GLU A 145 25.71 2.47 -2.36
N LEU A 146 25.00 2.45 -1.22
CA LEU A 146 23.85 1.56 -0.97
C LEU A 146 22.59 1.89 -1.80
N LEU A 147 22.47 3.12 -2.32
CA LEU A 147 21.33 3.58 -3.11
C LEU A 147 21.50 3.45 -4.63
N SER A 148 22.67 3.02 -5.12
CA SER A 148 22.99 3.00 -6.57
C SER A 148 22.82 1.65 -7.29
N GLY A 149 22.36 0.59 -6.61
CA GLY A 149 21.81 -0.61 -7.26
C GLY A 149 22.70 -1.31 -8.31
N LYS A 150 24.03 -1.21 -8.24
CA LYS A 150 24.92 -2.00 -9.12
C LYS A 150 25.40 -3.25 -8.39
N VAL A 151 24.63 -4.32 -8.54
CA VAL A 151 25.11 -5.69 -8.31
C VAL A 151 26.21 -5.97 -9.34
N LYS A 152 27.48 -5.95 -8.91
CA LYS A 152 28.57 -6.52 -9.70
C LYS A 152 28.45 -8.04 -9.64
N SER A 153 27.98 -8.64 -10.73
CA SER A 153 28.22 -10.06 -10.98
C SER A 153 29.74 -10.29 -11.08
N LYS A 154 30.28 -11.15 -10.23
CA LYS A 154 31.62 -11.71 -10.42
C LYS A 154 31.54 -12.89 -11.40
N PRO A 155 32.48 -13.04 -12.34
CA PRO A 155 32.62 -14.26 -13.11
C PRO A 155 33.48 -15.28 -12.33
N GLY A 156 33.15 -16.56 -12.47
CA GLY A 156 34.09 -17.67 -12.26
C GLY A 156 33.63 -18.78 -11.31
N ARG A 157 33.05 -19.83 -11.88
CA ARG A 157 33.76 -21.08 -12.20
C ARG A 157 33.05 -21.79 -13.35
#